data_AF-A0A4P7ZCS4-F1
#
_entry.id   AF-A0A4P7ZCS4-F1
#
_cell.length_a   1.000
_cell.length_b   1.000
_cell.length_c   1.000
_cell.angle_alpha   90.00
_cell.angle_beta   90.00
_cell.angle_gamma   90.00
#
_symmetry.space_group_name_H-M   'P 1'
#
loop_
_entity.id
_entity.type
_entity.pdbx_description
1 polymer ?
#
loop_
_entity_poly.entity_id
_entity_poly.type
_entity_poly.pdbx_seq_one_letter_code
_entity_poly.pdbx_strand_id
1 'polypeptide(L)'
;MKDSRGGLSGGALGRATFEMARQNLEGVPSERIRSMSADDLAILAKVSKSALYQNQPLREWLASEHGREVRRKTAAQQTDETAAVEAPKARKDDHLFQQISTLQAQNSKLQAELAELRSKLARYRHIDEHLANTGRMPR
;
A
#
# COMPACT_ATOMS: atom_id res chain seq x y z
N MET A 1 -21.88 -44.55 -9.52
CA MET A 1 -21.19 -43.64 -10.46
C MET A 1 -21.92 -42.31 -10.42
N LYS A 2 -21.31 -41.25 -9.86
CA LYS A 2 -21.91 -39.92 -9.74
C LYS A 2 -20.89 -38.88 -10.21
N ASP A 3 -21.10 -38.45 -11.44
CA ASP A 3 -20.94 -37.12 -12.00
C ASP A 3 -19.70 -36.30 -11.61
N SER A 4 -18.73 -36.40 -12.51
CA SER A 4 -17.72 -35.38 -12.82
C SER A 4 -18.40 -34.05 -13.15
N ARG A 5 -18.58 -33.18 -12.16
CA ARG A 5 -18.89 -31.76 -12.41
C ARG A 5 -17.59 -31.00 -12.67
N GLY A 6 -17.42 -30.60 -13.93
CA GLY A 6 -16.35 -29.71 -14.35
C GLY A 6 -16.33 -28.42 -13.53
N GLY A 7 -15.25 -28.22 -12.79
CA GLY A 7 -14.84 -26.94 -12.21
C GLY A 7 -13.76 -26.27 -13.07
N LEU A 8 -13.91 -26.29 -14.39
CA LEU A 8 -12.95 -25.73 -15.34
C LEU A 8 -13.40 -24.31 -15.75
N SER A 9 -13.24 -23.32 -14.86
CA SER A 9 -13.18 -21.90 -15.29
C SER A 9 -12.55 -20.94 -14.27
N GLY A 10 -12.38 -21.34 -12.99
CA GLY A 10 -11.76 -20.47 -11.96
C GLY A 10 -10.23 -20.55 -11.85
N GLY A 11 -9.60 -21.59 -12.40
CA GLY A 11 -8.18 -21.92 -12.14
C GLY A 11 -7.17 -20.97 -12.78
N ALA A 12 -7.43 -20.49 -14.00
CA ALA A 12 -6.50 -19.62 -14.73
C ALA A 12 -6.44 -18.21 -14.12
N LEU A 13 -7.61 -17.63 -13.82
CA LEU A 13 -7.73 -16.33 -13.14
C LEU A 13 -7.15 -16.39 -11.72
N GLY A 14 -7.38 -17.50 -11.00
CA GLY A 14 -6.80 -17.72 -9.68
C GLY A 14 -5.26 -17.81 -9.69
N ARG A 15 -4.67 -18.36 -10.75
CA ARG A 15 -3.20 -18.41 -10.92
C ARG A 15 -2.60 -17.05 -11.27
N ALA A 16 -3.21 -16.31 -12.20
CA ALA A 16 -2.73 -14.98 -12.55
C ALA A 16 -2.78 -14.01 -11.36
N THR A 17 -3.85 -14.06 -10.57
CA THR A 17 -3.97 -13.25 -9.34
C THR A 17 -2.98 -13.68 -8.27
N PHE A 18 -2.66 -14.97 -8.17
CA PHE A 18 -1.59 -15.46 -7.31
C PHE A 18 -0.21 -14.94 -7.73
N GLU A 19 0.15 -15.06 -9.01
CA GLU A 19 1.45 -14.61 -9.52
C GLU A 19 1.64 -13.10 -9.32
N MET A 20 0.61 -12.30 -9.60
CA MET A 20 0.62 -10.86 -9.35
C MET A 20 0.83 -10.55 -7.86
N ALA A 21 0.07 -11.22 -6.97
CA ALA A 21 0.20 -11.02 -5.53
C ALA A 21 1.60 -11.41 -5.03
N ARG A 22 2.14 -12.53 -5.53
CA ARG A 22 3.48 -13.00 -5.17
C ARG A 22 4.55 -11.99 -5.57
N GLN A 23 4.55 -11.51 -6.82
CA GLN A 23 5.52 -10.51 -7.28
C GLN A 23 5.46 -9.21 -6.48
N ASN A 24 4.27 -8.76 -6.10
CA ASN A 24 4.11 -7.53 -5.31
C ASN A 24 4.51 -7.69 -3.83
N LEU A 25 4.47 -8.92 -3.31
CA LEU A 25 4.85 -9.24 -1.93
C LEU A 25 6.30 -9.73 -1.83
N GLU A 26 6.96 -9.97 -2.96
CA GLU A 26 8.36 -10.36 -3.03
C GLU A 26 9.25 -9.23 -2.48
N GLY A 27 10.01 -9.53 -1.43
CA GLY A 27 10.85 -8.55 -0.71
C GLY A 27 10.19 -7.87 0.48
N VAL A 28 8.92 -8.15 0.77
CA VAL A 28 8.27 -7.66 1.99
C VAL A 28 8.61 -8.60 3.16
N PRO A 29 9.10 -8.09 4.32
CA PRO A 29 9.43 -8.93 5.46
C PRO A 29 8.22 -9.70 5.96
N SER A 30 8.37 -11.01 6.22
CA SER A 30 7.29 -11.87 6.71
C SER A 30 6.62 -11.35 7.99
N GLU A 31 7.37 -10.70 8.88
CA GLU A 31 6.83 -10.09 10.10
C GLU A 31 5.86 -8.94 9.82
N ARG A 32 6.14 -8.16 8.78
CA ARG A 32 5.26 -7.09 8.31
C ARG A 32 3.99 -7.68 7.72
N ILE A 33 4.11 -8.73 6.90
CA ILE A 33 2.95 -9.42 6.33
C ILE A 33 2.05 -10.02 7.42
N ARG A 34 2.63 -10.56 8.51
CA ARG A 34 1.86 -11.11 9.64
C ARG A 34 1.08 -10.05 10.42
N SER A 35 1.68 -8.88 10.65
CA SER A 35 1.09 -7.81 11.45
C SER A 35 0.11 -6.92 10.67
N MET A 36 0.16 -6.95 9.33
CA MET A 36 -0.72 -6.13 8.48
C MET A 36 -2.19 -6.58 8.52
N SER A 37 -3.11 -5.62 8.45
CA SER A 37 -4.53 -5.93 8.28
C SER A 37 -4.79 -6.66 6.94
N ALA A 38 -5.94 -7.34 6.82
CA ALA A 38 -6.32 -7.99 5.56
C ALA A 38 -6.55 -6.97 4.43
N ASP A 39 -6.94 -5.75 4.77
CA ASP A 39 -7.16 -4.66 3.82
C ASP A 39 -5.83 -4.10 3.31
N ASP A 40 -4.87 -3.86 4.21
CA ASP A 40 -3.54 -3.39 3.81
C ASP A 40 -2.79 -4.43 2.97
N LEU A 41 -2.96 -5.72 3.29
CA LEU A 41 -2.38 -6.80 2.50
C LEU A 41 -3.01 -6.87 1.11
N ALA A 42 -4.32 -6.67 0.98
CA ALA A 42 -5.02 -6.64 -0.30
C ALA A 42 -4.49 -5.50 -1.18
N ILE A 43 -4.32 -4.30 -0.59
CA ILE A 43 -3.77 -3.12 -1.26
C ILE A 43 -2.34 -3.40 -1.73
N LEU A 44 -1.48 -3.90 -0.83
CA LEU A 44 -0.08 -4.17 -1.14
C LEU A 44 0.08 -5.24 -2.23
N ALA A 45 -0.72 -6.30 -2.16
CA ALA A 45 -0.73 -7.37 -3.17
C ALA A 45 -1.36 -6.95 -4.51
N LYS A 46 -2.02 -5.79 -4.58
CA LYS A 46 -2.86 -5.32 -5.70
C LYS A 46 -3.98 -6.30 -6.07
N VAL A 47 -4.57 -6.92 -5.07
CA VAL A 47 -5.62 -7.92 -5.22
C VAL A 47 -6.82 -7.54 -4.36
N SER A 48 -8.03 -7.92 -4.77
CA SER A 48 -9.20 -7.65 -3.95
C SER A 48 -9.17 -8.45 -2.65
N LYS A 49 -9.77 -7.90 -1.59
CA LYS A 49 -9.94 -8.61 -0.32
C LYS A 49 -10.62 -9.97 -0.50
N SER A 50 -11.61 -10.06 -1.39
CA SER A 50 -12.28 -11.33 -1.72
C SER A 50 -11.32 -12.35 -2.33
N ALA A 51 -10.41 -11.94 -3.20
CA ALA A 51 -9.44 -12.81 -3.83
C ALA A 51 -8.41 -13.35 -2.82
N LEU A 52 -8.07 -12.63 -1.74
CA LEU A 52 -7.28 -13.19 -0.64
C LEU A 52 -7.94 -14.41 0.03
N TYR A 53 -9.27 -14.40 0.14
CA TYR A 53 -10.03 -15.51 0.75
C TYR A 53 -10.43 -16.59 -0.24
N GLN A 54 -10.62 -16.22 -1.50
CA GLN A 54 -11.12 -17.13 -2.53
C GLN A 54 -10.00 -17.89 -3.24
N ASN A 55 -8.83 -17.27 -3.44
CA ASN A 55 -7.69 -17.91 -4.08
C ASN A 55 -6.95 -18.84 -3.12
N GLN A 56 -7.21 -20.14 -3.27
CA GLN A 56 -6.56 -21.17 -2.49
C GLN A 56 -5.01 -21.17 -2.59
N PRO A 57 -4.40 -21.03 -3.79
CA PRO A 57 -2.94 -21.01 -3.91
C PRO A 57 -2.30 -19.86 -3.14
N LEU A 58 -2.93 -18.69 -3.15
CA LEU A 58 -2.45 -17.50 -2.44
C LEU A 58 -2.51 -17.67 -0.92
N ARG A 59 -3.53 -18.37 -0.41
CA ARG A 59 -3.66 -18.65 1.03
C ARG A 59 -2.62 -19.64 1.51
N GLU A 60 -2.39 -20.70 0.73
CA GLU A 60 -1.38 -21.72 1.04
C GLU A 60 0.03 -21.12 1.02
N TRP A 61 0.31 -20.23 0.07
CA TRP A 61 1.56 -19.49 0.00
C TRP A 61 1.74 -18.51 1.18
N LEU A 62 0.74 -17.70 1.51
CA LEU A 62 0.78 -16.80 2.68
C LEU A 62 0.96 -17.57 4.01
N ALA A 63 0.36 -18.76 4.13
CA ALA A 63 0.48 -19.60 5.31
C ALA A 63 1.87 -20.26 5.40
N SER A 64 2.42 -20.75 4.29
CA SER A 64 3.72 -21.43 4.27
C SER A 64 4.90 -20.46 4.38
N GLU A 65 4.90 -19.40 3.57
CA GLU A 65 6.07 -18.51 3.44
C GLU A 65 6.06 -17.39 4.49
N HIS A 66 4.86 -16.93 4.87
CA HIS A 66 4.68 -15.83 5.81
C HIS A 66 3.97 -16.24 7.10
N GLY A 67 3.63 -17.52 7.32
CA GLY A 67 2.95 -17.97 8.54
C GLY A 67 1.58 -17.31 8.78
N ARG A 68 0.97 -16.73 7.75
CA ARG A 68 -0.28 -15.97 7.86
C ARG A 68 -1.46 -16.83 7.42
N GLU A 69 -2.29 -17.22 8.39
CA GLU A 69 -3.47 -18.02 8.11
C GLU A 69 -4.67 -17.14 7.75
N VAL A 70 -4.90 -16.95 6.45
CA VAL A 70 -6.12 -16.28 5.95
C VAL A 70 -7.23 -17.32 5.90
N ARG A 71 -8.13 -17.36 6.88
CA ARG A 71 -9.29 -18.28 6.87
C ARG A 71 -10.51 -17.62 6.24
N ARG A 72 -11.26 -18.37 5.41
CA ARG A 72 -12.62 -17.96 5.02
C ARG A 72 -13.45 -17.93 6.31
N LYS A 73 -14.03 -16.79 6.68
CA LYS A 73 -15.10 -16.77 7.67
C LYS A 73 -16.22 -17.67 7.14
N THR A 74 -16.46 -18.80 7.79
CA THR A 74 -17.58 -19.68 7.43
C THR A 74 -18.88 -18.98 7.80
N ALA A 75 -19.94 -19.22 7.02
CA ALA A 75 -21.25 -18.60 7.21
C ALA A 75 -21.87 -18.82 8.61
N ALA A 76 -21.33 -19.75 9.41
CA ALA A 76 -21.73 -20.00 10.79
C ALA A 76 -21.24 -18.95 11.81
N GLN A 77 -20.35 -18.02 11.42
CA GLN A 77 -19.96 -16.88 12.25
C GLN A 77 -20.64 -15.56 11.84
N GLN A 78 -21.54 -15.59 10.85
CA GLN A 78 -22.20 -14.37 10.36
C GLN A 78 -23.43 -13.94 11.20
N THR A 79 -23.91 -14.76 12.14
CA THR A 79 -25.11 -14.43 12.92
C THR A 79 -24.84 -13.73 14.26
N ASP A 80 -23.58 -13.61 14.70
CA ASP A 80 -23.24 -12.95 15.97
C ASP A 80 -22.51 -11.59 15.79
N GLU A 81 -22.09 -11.25 14.57
CA GLU A 81 -21.47 -9.95 14.26
C GLU A 81 -22.47 -8.91 13.72
N THR A 82 -23.75 -9.26 13.49
CA THR A 82 -24.78 -8.30 13.03
C THR A 82 -25.43 -7.49 14.17
N ALA A 83 -25.08 -7.77 15.43
CA ALA A 83 -25.62 -7.04 16.59
C ALA A 83 -24.60 -6.11 17.28
N ALA A 84 -23.35 -6.04 16.79
CA ALA A 84 -22.34 -5.18 17.38
C ALA A 84 -21.52 -4.45 16.31
N VAL A 85 -21.60 -3.11 16.36
CA VAL A 85 -20.71 -2.14 15.70
C VAL A 85 -21.10 -1.71 14.27
N GLU A 86 -22.35 -1.28 14.09
CA GLU A 86 -22.62 -0.16 13.17
C GLU A 86 -22.36 1.18 13.89
N ALA A 87 -21.10 1.58 13.99
CA ALA A 87 -20.56 2.96 13.96
C ALA A 87 -19.12 3.00 14.54
N PRO A 88 -18.17 3.83 14.03
CA PRO A 88 -18.32 4.88 13.02
C PRO A 88 -17.31 4.74 11.86
N LYS A 89 -17.77 4.48 10.64
CA LYS A 89 -16.92 4.68 9.44
C LYS A 89 -16.55 6.17 9.28
N ALA A 90 -17.43 7.08 9.67
CA ALA A 90 -17.21 8.53 9.61
C ALA A 90 -15.94 9.03 10.33
N ARG A 91 -15.60 8.50 11.51
CA ARG A 91 -14.42 8.97 12.26
C ARG A 91 -13.09 8.56 11.63
N LYS A 92 -13.06 7.44 10.90
CA LYS A 92 -11.86 7.01 10.17
C LYS A 92 -11.62 7.90 8.96
N ASP A 93 -12.70 8.28 8.28
CA ASP A 93 -12.63 9.20 7.14
C ASP A 93 -12.19 10.60 7.58
N ASP A 94 -12.68 11.10 8.73
CA ASP A 94 -12.25 12.38 9.31
C ASP A 94 -10.75 12.37 9.67
N HIS A 95 -10.26 11.29 10.28
CA HIS A 95 -8.84 11.15 10.62
C HIS A 95 -7.95 11.07 9.37
N LEU A 96 -8.37 10.32 8.35
CA LEU A 96 -7.65 10.25 7.07
C LEU A 96 -7.66 11.61 6.37
N PHE A 97 -8.79 12.33 6.38
CA PHE A 97 -8.89 13.67 5.81
C PHE A 97 -7.98 14.67 6.52
N GLN A 98 -7.91 14.63 7.85
CA GLN A 98 -6.97 15.43 8.63
C GLN A 98 -5.50 15.09 8.33
N GLN A 99 -5.17 13.80 8.21
CA GLN A 99 -3.83 13.36 7.82
C GLN A 99 -3.47 13.83 6.40
N ILE A 100 -4.39 13.73 5.45
CA ILE A 100 -4.18 14.22 4.08
C ILE A 100 -3.98 15.73 4.09
N SER A 101 -4.82 16.48 4.80
CA SER A 101 -4.72 17.94 4.89
C SER A 101 -3.40 18.40 5.51
N THR A 102 -2.98 17.77 6.60
CA THR A 102 -1.68 18.05 7.24
C THR A 102 -0.50 17.72 6.33
N LEU A 103 -0.53 16.58 5.65
CA LEU A 103 0.50 16.21 4.67
C LEU A 103 0.52 17.19 3.48
N GLN A 104 -0.63 17.65 3.00
CA GLN A 104 -0.72 18.66 1.94
C GLN A 104 -0.12 20.00 2.37
N ALA A 105 -0.41 20.45 3.60
CA ALA A 105 0.16 21.68 4.16
C ALA A 105 1.68 21.58 4.37
N GLN A 106 2.18 20.42 4.78
CA GLN A 106 3.63 20.18 4.87
C GLN A 106 4.28 20.17 3.49
N ASN A 107 3.65 19.55 2.49
CA ASN A 107 4.16 19.52 1.13
C ASN A 107 4.23 20.93 0.53
N SER A 108 3.19 21.76 0.69
CA SER A 108 3.20 23.14 0.20
C SER A 108 4.29 23.98 0.89
N LYS A 109 4.48 23.81 2.20
CA LYS A 109 5.58 24.46 2.94
C LYS A 109 6.94 24.03 2.40
N LEU A 110 7.18 22.73 2.24
CA LEU A 110 8.45 22.20 1.72
C LEU A 110 8.71 22.67 0.28
N GLN A 111 7.68 22.77 -0.56
CA GLN A 111 7.81 23.30 -1.92
C GLN A 111 8.20 24.78 -1.92
N ALA A 112 7.63 25.58 -1.01
CA ALA A 112 7.99 26.99 -0.85
C ALA A 112 9.45 27.14 -0.39
N GLU A 113 9.88 26.36 0.60
CA GLU A 113 11.27 26.34 1.08
C GLU A 113 12.25 25.92 -0.02
N LEU A 114 11.91 24.90 -0.81
CA LEU A 114 12.70 24.49 -1.97
C LEU A 114 12.80 25.60 -3.02
N ALA A 115 11.71 26.32 -3.30
CA ALA A 115 11.72 27.43 -4.23
C ALA A 115 12.63 28.57 -3.74
N GLU A 116 12.56 28.91 -2.45
CA GLU A 116 13.41 29.93 -1.84
C GLU A 116 14.90 29.53 -1.87
N LEU A 117 15.22 28.28 -1.50
CA LEU A 117 16.59 27.76 -1.55
C LEU A 117 17.14 27.75 -2.98
N ARG A 118 16.34 27.33 -3.97
CA ARG A 118 16.71 27.40 -5.38
C ARG A 118 16.98 28.84 -5.83
N SER A 119 16.17 29.79 -5.39
CA SER A 119 16.38 31.21 -5.69
C SER A 119 17.67 31.75 -5.06
N LYS A 120 17.97 31.39 -3.80
CA LYS A 120 19.24 31.73 -3.13
C LYS A 120 20.42 31.16 -3.89
N LEU A 121 20.36 29.88 -4.27
CA LEU A 121 21.42 29.20 -5.00
C LEU A 121 21.66 29.85 -6.38
N ALA A 122 20.59 30.22 -7.10
CA ALA A 122 20.71 30.95 -8.36
C ALA A 122 21.42 32.30 -8.19
N ARG A 123 21.11 33.04 -7.11
CA ARG A 123 21.82 34.29 -6.78
C ARG A 123 23.29 34.06 -6.50
N TYR A 124 23.63 33.05 -5.70
CA TYR A 124 25.03 32.72 -5.41
C TYR A 124 25.79 32.33 -6.68
N ARG A 125 25.22 31.48 -7.54
CA ARG A 125 25.82 31.14 -8.84
C ARG A 125 26.11 32.38 -9.69
N HIS A 126 25.16 33.32 -9.75
CA HIS A 126 25.37 34.56 -10.50
C HIS A 126 26.51 35.41 -9.92
N ILE A 127 26.62 35.48 -8.59
CA ILE A 127 27.72 36.17 -7.91
C ILE A 127 29.05 35.47 -8.20
N ASP A 128 29.10 34.14 -8.08
CA ASP A 128 30.30 33.33 -8.33
C ASP A 128 30.78 33.50 -9.78
N GLU A 129 29.87 33.45 -10.76
CA GLU A 129 30.18 33.71 -12.17
C GLU A 129 30.73 35.12 -12.38
N HIS A 130 30.12 36.14 -11.75
CA HIS A 130 30.60 37.51 -11.84
C HIS A 130 31.99 37.68 -11.18
N LEU A 131 32.22 37.06 -10.02
CA LEU A 131 33.51 37.10 -9.33
C LEU A 131 34.61 36.37 -10.12
N ALA A 132 34.27 35.25 -10.75
CA ALA A 132 35.17 34.54 -11.66
C ALA A 132 35.53 35.40 -12.88
N ASN A 133 34.54 36.03 -13.52
CA ASN A 133 34.75 36.90 -14.68
C ASN A 133 35.57 38.16 -14.35
N THR A 134 35.42 38.70 -13.14
CA THR A 134 36.15 39.91 -12.69
C THR A 134 37.50 39.59 -12.04
N GLY A 135 37.87 38.31 -11.92
CA GLY A 135 39.14 37.88 -11.31
C GLY A 135 39.23 38.15 -9.81
N ARG A 136 38.09 38.34 -9.12
CA ARG A 136 38.00 38.68 -7.69
C ARG A 136 37.52 37.51 -6.82
N MET A 137 37.63 36.28 -7.33
CA MET A 137 37.32 35.09 -6.54
C MET A 137 38.12 35.08 -5.23
N PRO A 138 37.48 35.04 -4.05
CA PRO A 138 38.18 34.86 -2.79
C PRO A 138 38.86 33.49 -2.80
N ARG A 139 40.15 33.48 -2.45
CA ARG A 139 40.95 32.25 -2.29
C ARG A 139 40.62 31.54 -0.99
#